data_AF-A0A840VU42-F1
#
_entry.id   AF-A0A840VU42-F1
#
_cell.length_a   1.000
_cell.length_b   1.000
_cell.length_c   1.000
_cell.angle_alpha   90.00
_cell.angle_beta   90.00
_cell.angle_gamma   90.00
#
_symmetry.space_group_name_H-M   'P 1'
#
loop_
_entity.id
_entity.type
_entity.pdbx_description
1 polymer ?
#
loop_
_entity_poly.entity_id
_entity_poly.type
_entity_poly.pdbx_seq_one_letter_code
_entity_poly.pdbx_strand_id
1 'polypeptide(L)'
;MSMRRSFELTVAIGAACLVGLPTPARADSTGDVTATVVVVGGELSIITPASAFLGQGSPDGGVTGQLGTVTVIDDRAQLAATWVATVTATDFTTGGATPEETIPASTIEYWSGPATQNVGTGVLVPGQPTAAEAVSLAVRQTAFSRTTGDGLNSASWNPTLTLELSPSTVVGDYTGTVTHSVA
;
A
#
# COMPACT_ATOMS: atom_id res chain seq x y z
N MET A 1 -24.16 -4.14 -79.79
CA MET A 1 -24.27 -5.45 -80.46
C MET A 1 -23.88 -5.28 -81.91
N SER A 2 -22.59 -5.02 -82.16
CA SER A 2 -22.15 -4.50 -83.45
C SER A 2 -20.70 -4.08 -83.35
N MET A 3 -19.93 -4.61 -84.28
CA MET A 3 -18.97 -3.91 -85.11
C MET A 3 -19.30 -2.42 -85.31
N ARG A 4 -18.33 -1.54 -85.02
CA ARG A 4 -18.16 -0.17 -85.54
C ARG A 4 -16.93 0.42 -84.83
N ARG A 5 -15.94 1.04 -85.46
CA ARG A 5 -15.68 1.37 -86.87
C ARG A 5 -14.21 1.86 -86.89
N SER A 6 -13.55 1.52 -87.98
CA SER A 6 -12.21 1.91 -88.44
C SER A 6 -11.87 3.41 -88.37
N PHE A 7 -10.59 3.77 -88.22
CA PHE A 7 -9.79 4.49 -89.24
C PHE A 7 -8.34 4.71 -88.78
N GLU A 8 -7.39 4.54 -89.72
CA GLU A 8 -5.94 4.66 -89.56
C GLU A 8 -5.46 6.12 -89.54
N LEU A 9 -4.31 6.39 -88.87
CA LEU A 9 -3.26 7.23 -89.45
C LEU A 9 -1.90 7.03 -88.74
N THR A 10 -0.92 6.56 -89.51
CA THR A 10 0.52 6.48 -89.20
C THR A 10 1.16 7.86 -89.21
N VAL A 11 1.89 8.27 -88.16
CA VAL A 11 2.95 9.30 -88.23
C VAL A 11 4.08 9.08 -87.20
N ALA A 12 5.29 8.99 -87.75
CA ALA A 12 6.62 9.41 -87.30
C ALA A 12 7.27 8.91 -85.98
N ILE A 13 8.47 8.38 -86.19
CA ILE A 13 9.54 8.09 -85.23
C ILE A 13 9.97 9.38 -84.49
N GLY A 14 10.10 9.27 -83.17
CA GLY A 14 10.80 10.24 -82.33
C GLY A 14 11.25 9.58 -81.04
N ALA A 15 12.47 9.02 -81.04
CA ALA A 15 13.10 8.53 -79.82
C ALA A 15 13.49 9.72 -78.93
N ALA A 16 12.57 10.18 -78.09
CA ALA A 16 12.87 11.14 -77.05
C ALA A 16 13.46 10.39 -75.85
N CYS A 17 14.79 10.41 -75.73
CA CYS A 17 15.47 10.06 -74.49
C CYS A 17 15.05 11.09 -73.42
N LEU A 18 14.13 10.72 -72.52
CA LEU A 18 13.90 11.49 -71.30
C LEU A 18 15.17 11.37 -70.44
N VAL A 19 16.00 12.41 -70.46
CA VAL A 19 17.07 12.58 -69.48
C VAL A 19 16.38 12.88 -68.15
N GLY A 20 16.25 11.88 -67.28
CA GLY A 20 15.84 12.08 -65.90
C GLY A 20 16.87 12.97 -65.22
N LEU A 21 16.51 14.22 -64.91
CA LEU A 21 17.33 15.07 -64.06
C LEU A 21 17.49 14.37 -62.69
N PRO A 22 18.70 14.19 -62.15
CA PRO A 22 18.85 13.70 -60.79
C PRO A 22 18.24 14.74 -59.85
N THR A 23 17.10 14.42 -59.24
CA THR A 23 16.64 15.18 -58.08
C THR A 23 17.69 14.99 -56.98
N PRO A 24 18.17 16.05 -56.30
CA PRO A 24 19.06 15.85 -55.17
C PRO A 24 18.32 15.02 -54.13
N ALA A 25 18.79 13.80 -53.87
CA ALA A 25 18.38 13.05 -52.70
C ALA A 25 18.78 13.88 -51.48
N ARG A 26 17.81 14.53 -50.81
CA ARG A 26 18.04 15.02 -49.45
C ARG A 26 18.20 13.77 -48.59
N ALA A 27 19.44 13.40 -48.27
CA ALA A 27 19.69 12.57 -47.12
C ALA A 27 19.17 13.35 -45.91
N ASP A 28 18.03 12.96 -45.37
CA ASP A 28 17.57 13.49 -44.11
C ASP A 28 18.51 12.91 -43.05
N SER A 29 19.46 13.70 -42.56
CA SER A 29 20.41 13.25 -41.54
C SER A 29 19.68 13.24 -40.20
N THR A 30 18.99 12.14 -39.91
CA THR A 30 18.41 11.87 -38.60
C THR A 30 19.51 11.44 -37.64
N GLY A 31 19.54 12.02 -36.45
CA GLY A 31 20.44 11.62 -35.36
C GLY A 31 19.66 11.59 -34.06
N ASP A 32 19.81 10.51 -33.30
CA ASP A 32 19.14 10.34 -32.02
C ASP A 32 20.02 10.87 -30.88
N VAL A 33 19.38 11.51 -29.89
CA VAL A 33 20.01 11.88 -28.62
C VAL A 33 19.34 11.09 -27.51
N THR A 34 20.12 10.30 -26.76
CA THR A 34 19.64 9.70 -25.53
C THR A 34 19.68 10.73 -24.40
N ALA A 35 18.50 11.14 -23.92
CA ALA A 35 18.36 11.93 -22.71
C ALA A 35 18.08 11.01 -21.52
N THR A 36 18.71 11.29 -20.38
CA THR A 36 18.53 10.52 -19.14
C THR A 36 18.07 11.43 -18.01
N VAL A 37 17.05 10.98 -17.29
CA VAL A 37 16.60 11.55 -16.01
C VAL A 37 16.67 10.45 -14.95
N VAL A 38 17.08 10.82 -13.74
CA VAL A 38 17.10 9.93 -12.59
C VAL A 38 15.96 10.33 -11.65
N VAL A 39 15.15 9.35 -11.27
CA VAL A 39 14.14 9.49 -10.21
C VAL A 39 14.67 8.76 -8.98
N VAL A 40 14.65 9.44 -7.83
CA VAL A 40 15.12 8.90 -6.54
C VAL A 40 13.93 8.73 -5.62
N GLY A 41 13.85 7.59 -4.93
CA GLY A 41 12.86 7.32 -3.89
C GLY A 41 13.36 7.65 -2.49
N GLY A 42 12.44 7.67 -1.54
CA GLY A 42 12.66 7.80 -0.11
C GLY A 42 12.63 6.46 0.64
N GLU A 43 12.07 6.49 1.85
CA GLU A 43 12.03 5.37 2.80
C GLU A 43 10.61 4.83 3.00
N LEU A 44 10.51 3.62 3.54
CA LEU A 44 9.28 3.06 4.11
C LEU A 44 9.27 3.27 5.62
N SER A 45 8.27 3.96 6.14
CA SER A 45 8.17 4.29 7.57
C SER A 45 6.75 4.05 8.11
N ILE A 46 6.64 4.00 9.44
CA ILE A 46 5.37 3.85 10.15
C ILE A 46 5.29 4.85 11.31
N ILE A 47 4.14 5.51 11.44
CA ILE A 47 3.83 6.48 12.50
C ILE A 47 2.73 5.87 13.37
N THR A 48 2.94 5.90 14.68
CA THR A 48 1.97 5.44 15.68
C THR A 48 1.64 6.55 16.68
N PRO A 49 0.46 6.49 17.33
CA PRO A 49 0.17 7.34 18.48
C PRO A 49 1.18 7.08 19.61
N ALA A 50 1.54 8.13 20.35
CA ALA A 50 2.48 8.01 21.47
C ALA A 50 1.85 7.34 22.71
N SER A 51 0.54 7.47 22.88
CA SER A 51 -0.24 6.89 23.96
C SER A 51 -1.71 6.76 23.55
N ALA A 52 -2.42 5.78 24.13
CA ALA A 52 -3.86 5.62 23.96
C ALA A 52 -4.51 5.27 25.31
N PHE A 53 -5.67 5.87 25.58
CA PHE A 53 -6.49 5.48 26.72
C PHE A 53 -7.58 4.53 26.24
N LEU A 54 -7.56 3.29 26.75
CA LEU A 54 -8.47 2.23 26.28
C LEU A 54 -9.82 2.24 26.98
N GLY A 55 -9.94 2.90 28.13
CA GLY A 55 -11.16 2.96 28.92
C GLY A 55 -10.95 2.49 30.36
N GLN A 56 -12.06 2.23 31.04
CA GLN A 56 -12.10 1.72 32.41
C GLN A 56 -12.95 0.45 32.44
N GLY A 57 -12.55 -0.53 33.25
CA GLY A 57 -13.28 -1.79 33.41
C GLY A 57 -13.30 -2.23 34.87
N SER A 58 -14.26 -3.10 35.20
CA SER A 58 -14.31 -3.80 36.48
C SER A 58 -13.68 -5.19 36.36
N PRO A 59 -13.25 -5.80 37.48
CA PRO A 59 -12.92 -7.23 37.48
C PRO A 59 -14.07 -8.07 36.93
N ASP A 60 -13.75 -9.17 36.24
CA ASP A 60 -14.70 -10.03 35.50
C ASP A 60 -15.45 -9.33 34.34
N GLY A 61 -14.97 -8.14 33.95
CA GLY A 61 -15.48 -7.37 32.82
C GLY A 61 -14.50 -7.34 31.64
N GLY A 62 -14.76 -6.43 30.71
CA GLY A 62 -13.86 -6.16 29.59
C GLY A 62 -13.68 -4.67 29.35
N VAL A 63 -12.58 -4.32 28.68
CA VAL A 63 -12.27 -2.97 28.24
C VAL A 63 -12.01 -3.00 26.73
N THR A 64 -12.74 -2.19 25.97
CA THR A 64 -12.53 -2.05 24.53
C THR A 64 -12.21 -0.60 24.19
N GLY A 65 -11.12 -0.39 23.48
CA GLY A 65 -10.67 0.95 23.12
C GLY A 65 -9.82 0.99 21.86
N GLN A 66 -9.84 2.14 21.19
CA GLN A 66 -9.04 2.38 20.01
C GLN A 66 -7.63 2.86 20.38
N LEU A 67 -6.63 2.39 19.63
CA LEU A 67 -5.24 2.82 19.79
C LEU A 67 -4.97 4.20 19.18
N GLY A 68 -5.84 4.66 18.28
CA GLY A 68 -5.61 5.85 17.47
C GLY A 68 -5.00 5.53 16.11
N THR A 69 -4.76 6.56 15.31
CA THR A 69 -4.37 6.39 13.92
C THR A 69 -2.94 5.90 13.76
N VAL A 70 -2.76 4.74 13.14
CA VAL A 70 -1.48 4.22 12.65
C VAL A 70 -1.39 4.52 11.16
N THR A 71 -0.23 5.01 10.70
CA THR A 71 -0.02 5.37 9.28
C THR A 71 1.30 4.80 8.76
N VAL A 72 1.24 4.08 7.65
CA VAL A 72 2.43 3.71 6.86
C VAL A 72 2.63 4.74 5.75
N ILE A 73 3.86 5.23 5.61
CA ILE A 73 4.28 6.10 4.51
C ILE A 73 5.36 5.36 3.72
N ASP A 74 5.12 5.15 2.43
CA ASP A 74 6.05 4.52 1.51
C ASP A 74 6.46 5.51 0.43
N ASP A 75 7.60 6.16 0.66
CA ASP A 75 8.18 7.13 -0.26
C ASP A 75 9.18 6.48 -1.23
N ARG A 76 9.35 5.15 -1.20
CA ARG A 76 10.36 4.45 -2.02
C ARG A 76 10.10 4.56 -3.53
N ALA A 77 8.89 4.96 -3.93
CA ALA A 77 8.46 5.16 -5.32
C ALA A 77 8.70 3.92 -6.22
N GLN A 78 8.55 2.72 -5.67
CA GLN A 78 8.83 1.47 -6.38
C GLN A 78 7.70 1.08 -7.34
N LEU A 79 8.05 0.35 -8.40
CA LEU A 79 7.10 -0.42 -9.18
C LEU A 79 6.66 -1.64 -8.36
N ALA A 80 5.37 -1.94 -8.34
CA ALA A 80 4.76 -3.01 -7.56
C ALA A 80 5.17 -2.96 -6.07
N ALA A 81 5.04 -1.78 -5.46
CA ALA A 81 5.37 -1.56 -4.07
C ALA A 81 4.49 -2.41 -3.14
N THR A 82 5.14 -3.27 -2.36
CA THR A 82 4.51 -4.09 -1.32
C THR A 82 5.13 -3.82 0.04
N TRP A 83 4.33 -3.98 1.08
CA TRP A 83 4.78 -3.94 2.47
C TRP A 83 3.77 -4.65 3.39
N VAL A 84 4.25 -5.08 4.54
CA VAL A 84 3.43 -5.67 5.61
C VAL A 84 3.74 -4.95 6.92
N ALA A 85 2.70 -4.38 7.53
CA ALA A 85 2.73 -3.86 8.88
C ALA A 85 2.29 -4.95 9.87
N THR A 86 3.07 -5.15 10.93
CA THR A 86 2.79 -6.12 12.00
C THR A 86 2.61 -5.45 13.35
N VAL A 87 1.89 -6.10 14.26
CA VAL A 87 1.63 -5.63 15.63
C VAL A 87 2.01 -6.69 16.66
N THR A 88 2.50 -6.23 17.82
CA THR A 88 2.74 -7.03 19.04
C THR A 88 2.37 -6.18 20.27
N ALA A 89 2.10 -6.82 21.40
CA ALA A 89 1.96 -6.14 22.69
C ALA A 89 2.78 -6.81 23.78
N THR A 90 3.17 -6.03 24.78
CA THR A 90 3.60 -6.56 26.09
C THR A 90 2.38 -6.87 26.96
N ASP A 91 2.59 -7.57 28.06
CA ASP A 91 1.61 -7.61 29.14
C ASP A 91 1.34 -6.19 29.65
N PHE A 92 0.10 -5.98 30.09
CA PHE A 92 -0.33 -4.74 30.73
C PHE A 92 -0.26 -4.96 32.23
N THR A 93 0.45 -4.11 32.95
CA THR A 93 0.70 -4.31 34.38
C THR A 93 0.42 -3.05 35.18
N THR A 94 0.10 -3.25 36.46
CA THR A 94 0.04 -2.21 37.48
C THR A 94 0.91 -2.62 38.68
N GLY A 95 1.16 -1.70 39.61
CA GLY A 95 1.75 -2.04 40.91
C GLY A 95 3.07 -2.82 40.83
N GLY A 96 3.11 -3.98 41.50
CA GLY A 96 4.26 -4.88 41.54
C GLY A 96 4.30 -5.93 40.42
N ALA A 97 3.35 -5.90 39.48
CA ALA A 97 3.20 -6.88 38.41
C ALA A 97 3.08 -8.34 38.91
N THR A 98 2.38 -8.56 40.02
CA THR A 98 1.95 -9.92 40.40
C THR A 98 0.91 -10.47 39.40
N PRO A 99 0.56 -11.77 39.45
CA PRO A 99 -0.46 -12.33 38.57
C PRO A 99 -1.81 -11.59 38.61
N GLU A 100 -2.23 -11.10 39.78
CA GLU A 100 -3.46 -10.33 39.96
C GLU A 100 -3.34 -8.87 39.47
N GLU A 101 -2.11 -8.39 39.28
CA GLU A 101 -1.76 -7.06 38.77
C GLU A 101 -1.31 -7.10 37.29
N THR A 102 -1.55 -8.22 36.60
CA THR A 102 -1.10 -8.45 35.22
C THR A 102 -2.25 -8.89 34.32
N ILE A 103 -2.39 -8.22 33.17
CA ILE A 103 -3.22 -8.65 32.05
C ILE A 103 -2.28 -9.16 30.95
N PRO A 104 -2.21 -10.47 30.72
CA PRO A 104 -1.30 -11.05 29.73
C PRO A 104 -1.65 -10.60 28.31
N ALA A 105 -0.66 -10.36 27.46
CA ALA A 105 -0.88 -10.05 26.04
C ALA A 105 -1.70 -11.13 25.31
N SER A 106 -1.66 -12.38 25.81
CA SER A 106 -2.44 -13.48 25.25
C SER A 106 -3.95 -13.35 25.45
N THR A 107 -4.42 -12.59 26.43
CA THR A 107 -5.86 -12.32 26.67
C THR A 107 -6.31 -11.00 26.03
N ILE A 108 -5.41 -10.32 25.31
CA ILE A 108 -5.72 -9.10 24.58
C ILE A 108 -6.04 -9.46 23.14
N GLU A 109 -7.25 -9.15 22.72
CA GLU A 109 -7.69 -9.28 21.35
C GLU A 109 -7.44 -7.98 20.58
N TYR A 110 -6.93 -8.12 19.37
CA TYR A 110 -6.64 -7.04 18.45
C TYR A 110 -7.43 -7.22 17.16
N TRP A 111 -7.95 -6.12 16.64
CA TRP A 111 -8.34 -6.04 15.23
C TRP A 111 -7.92 -4.70 14.63
N SER A 112 -7.41 -4.75 13.39
CA SER A 112 -6.85 -3.57 12.71
C SER A 112 -7.90 -2.55 12.32
N GLY A 113 -9.10 -3.03 11.97
CA GLY A 113 -10.11 -2.24 11.29
C GLY A 113 -9.78 -1.98 9.82
N PRO A 114 -10.70 -1.37 9.06
CA PRO A 114 -10.49 -1.06 7.65
C PRO A 114 -9.52 0.12 7.47
N ALA A 115 -9.08 0.35 6.23
CA ALA A 115 -8.38 1.60 5.88
C ALA A 115 -9.29 2.80 6.16
N THR A 116 -8.74 3.79 6.84
CA THR A 116 -9.37 5.10 7.10
C THR A 116 -8.88 6.17 6.12
N GLN A 117 -7.66 6.00 5.58
CA GLN A 117 -7.11 6.82 4.51
C GLN A 117 -6.21 5.97 3.60
N ASN A 118 -6.20 6.30 2.31
CA ASN A 118 -5.34 5.69 1.31
C ASN A 118 -4.88 6.75 0.30
N VAL A 119 -3.58 6.75 0.00
CA VAL A 119 -2.96 7.57 -1.05
C VAL A 119 -2.20 6.65 -2.01
N GLY A 120 -2.32 6.91 -3.30
CA GLY A 120 -1.71 6.11 -4.36
C GLY A 120 -2.68 5.09 -4.96
N THR A 121 -2.18 4.27 -5.89
CA THR A 121 -2.92 3.14 -6.47
C THR A 121 -2.76 1.89 -5.60
N GLY A 122 -3.26 0.74 -6.03
CA GLY A 122 -2.95 -0.54 -5.38
C GLY A 122 -4.00 -1.03 -4.38
N VAL A 123 -3.79 -2.26 -3.91
CA VAL A 123 -4.72 -2.97 -3.01
C VAL A 123 -4.17 -2.97 -1.59
N LEU A 124 -5.00 -2.48 -0.69
CA LEU A 124 -4.79 -2.47 0.75
C LEU A 124 -5.61 -3.60 1.39
N VAL A 125 -4.97 -4.36 2.27
CA VAL A 125 -5.56 -5.53 2.93
C VAL A 125 -5.42 -5.37 4.45
N PRO A 126 -6.50 -5.06 5.17
CA PRO A 126 -6.52 -5.12 6.63
C PRO A 126 -6.19 -6.53 7.13
N GLY A 127 -5.47 -6.63 8.25
CA GLY A 127 -5.24 -7.93 8.89
C GLY A 127 -6.54 -8.53 9.46
N GLN A 128 -7.29 -7.70 10.19
CA GLN A 128 -8.57 -8.07 10.81
C GLN A 128 -9.53 -6.88 10.64
N PRO A 129 -10.30 -6.83 9.54
CA PRO A 129 -11.12 -5.67 9.22
C PRO A 129 -12.26 -5.42 10.23
N THR A 130 -12.68 -6.43 10.99
CA THR A 130 -13.79 -6.32 11.94
C THR A 130 -13.49 -6.99 13.29
N ALA A 131 -14.27 -6.63 14.31
CA ALA A 131 -14.18 -7.25 15.63
C ALA A 131 -14.46 -8.76 15.64
N ALA A 132 -15.23 -9.28 14.67
CA ALA A 132 -15.51 -10.72 14.55
C ALA A 132 -14.27 -11.53 14.11
N GLU A 133 -13.25 -10.84 13.61
CA GLU A 133 -11.97 -11.43 13.17
C GLU A 133 -10.85 -11.11 14.15
N ALA A 134 -11.17 -10.60 15.35
CA ALA A 134 -10.16 -10.23 16.32
C ALA A 134 -9.28 -11.44 16.68
N VAL A 135 -8.00 -11.16 16.88
CA VAL A 135 -6.97 -12.16 17.14
C VAL A 135 -6.20 -11.82 18.41
N SER A 136 -5.79 -12.84 19.15
CA SER A 136 -4.95 -12.67 20.33
C SER A 136 -3.57 -12.11 19.98
N LEU A 137 -3.05 -11.21 20.82
CA LEU A 137 -1.67 -10.70 20.75
C LEU A 137 -0.64 -11.57 21.48
N ALA A 138 -0.97 -12.84 21.77
CA ALA A 138 -0.01 -13.83 22.26
C ALA A 138 1.21 -14.01 21.34
N VAL A 139 1.03 -13.70 20.05
CA VAL A 139 2.06 -13.74 19.01
C VAL A 139 1.97 -12.49 18.13
N ARG A 140 2.99 -12.27 17.31
CA ARG A 140 2.96 -11.20 16.29
C ARG A 140 1.86 -11.44 15.28
N GLN A 141 1.07 -10.41 15.02
CA GLN A 141 -0.02 -10.43 14.05
C GLN A 141 0.25 -9.49 12.88
N THR A 142 -0.33 -9.77 11.72
CA THR A 142 -0.40 -8.81 10.63
C THR A 142 -1.46 -7.77 10.97
N ALA A 143 -1.07 -6.50 11.00
CA ALA A 143 -1.98 -5.38 11.20
C ALA A 143 -2.57 -4.94 9.86
N PHE A 144 -1.74 -4.78 8.83
CA PHE A 144 -2.17 -4.21 7.57
C PHE A 144 -1.15 -4.50 6.47
N SER A 145 -1.59 -4.68 5.24
CA SER A 145 -0.69 -4.98 4.12
C SER A 145 -1.06 -4.18 2.87
N ARG A 146 -0.05 -3.98 2.02
CA ARG A 146 -0.22 -3.56 0.63
C ARG A 146 0.34 -4.61 -0.30
N THR A 147 -0.43 -5.03 -1.30
CA THR A 147 -0.08 -6.17 -2.16
C THR A 147 0.19 -5.79 -3.61
N THR A 148 -0.22 -4.59 -4.06
CA THR A 148 -0.03 -4.10 -5.44
C THR A 148 0.07 -2.58 -5.48
N GLY A 149 0.35 -2.03 -6.67
CA GLY A 149 0.37 -0.59 -6.96
C GLY A 149 1.78 -0.05 -7.07
N ASP A 150 1.90 1.16 -7.58
CA ASP A 150 3.19 1.76 -7.96
C ASP A 150 3.37 3.14 -7.34
N GLY A 151 4.63 3.55 -7.21
CA GLY A 151 4.99 4.90 -6.80
C GLY A 151 4.77 5.17 -5.30
N LEU A 152 4.68 6.45 -4.98
CA LEU A 152 4.47 6.92 -3.60
C LEU A 152 3.09 6.48 -3.10
N ASN A 153 3.03 6.00 -1.87
CA ASN A 153 1.77 5.57 -1.27
C ASN A 153 1.74 5.76 0.25
N SER A 154 0.53 5.83 0.80
CA SER A 154 0.30 5.91 2.25
C SER A 154 -1.00 5.21 2.62
N ALA A 155 -1.04 4.59 3.78
CA ALA A 155 -2.22 3.94 4.34
C ALA A 155 -2.37 4.23 5.82
N SER A 156 -3.57 4.60 6.25
CA SER A 156 -3.89 4.83 7.66
C SER A 156 -5.05 3.97 8.13
N TRP A 157 -4.98 3.45 9.35
CA TRP A 157 -6.06 2.71 10.02
C TRP A 157 -6.11 3.05 11.52
N ASN A 158 -7.19 2.66 12.20
CA ASN A 158 -7.38 2.93 13.63
C ASN A 158 -7.72 1.60 14.36
N PRO A 159 -6.70 0.88 14.85
CA PRO A 159 -6.90 -0.41 15.49
C PRO A 159 -7.64 -0.32 16.82
N THR A 160 -8.23 -1.44 17.21
CA THR A 160 -8.94 -1.58 18.48
C THR A 160 -8.37 -2.75 19.26
N LEU A 161 -8.26 -2.58 20.59
CA LEU A 161 -8.00 -3.65 21.53
C LEU A 161 -9.24 -3.96 22.35
N THR A 162 -9.46 -5.24 22.63
CA THR A 162 -10.38 -5.72 23.66
C THR A 162 -9.58 -6.51 24.68
N LEU A 163 -9.70 -6.13 25.94
CA LEU A 163 -9.03 -6.77 27.06
C LEU A 163 -10.10 -7.41 27.94
N GLU A 164 -9.98 -8.71 28.21
CA GLU A 164 -10.77 -9.38 29.24
C GLU A 164 -10.05 -9.29 30.59
N LEU A 165 -10.78 -8.87 31.63
CA LEU A 165 -10.26 -8.71 32.98
C LEU A 165 -10.67 -9.91 33.84
N SER A 166 -9.70 -10.59 34.44
CA SER A 166 -9.96 -11.67 35.40
C SER A 166 -10.76 -11.16 36.61
N PRO A 167 -11.59 -12.00 37.27
CA PRO A 167 -12.21 -11.68 38.56
C PRO A 167 -11.20 -11.32 39.66
N SER A 168 -9.96 -11.81 39.55
CA SER A 168 -8.86 -11.52 40.48
C SER A 168 -8.09 -10.25 40.14
N THR A 169 -8.39 -9.58 39.03
CA THR A 169 -7.73 -8.33 38.62
C THR A 169 -7.94 -7.28 39.71
N VAL A 170 -6.87 -6.67 40.20
CA VAL A 170 -6.96 -5.63 41.24
C VAL A 170 -7.06 -4.23 40.63
N VAL A 171 -7.52 -3.27 41.44
CA VAL A 171 -7.61 -1.86 41.02
C VAL A 171 -6.22 -1.27 40.74
N GLY A 172 -6.09 -0.54 39.63
CA GLY A 172 -4.86 0.14 39.26
C GLY A 172 -4.88 0.65 37.82
N ASP A 173 -3.88 1.44 37.46
CA ASP A 173 -3.69 1.93 36.10
C ASP A 173 -2.77 0.95 35.35
N TYR A 174 -3.38 0.08 34.54
CA TYR A 174 -2.65 -0.93 33.78
C TYR A 174 -2.01 -0.31 32.53
N THR A 175 -0.69 -0.44 32.40
CA THR A 175 0.06 0.07 31.26
C THR A 175 0.82 -1.05 30.56
N GLY A 176 0.76 -1.05 29.22
CA GLY A 176 1.52 -1.94 28.35
C GLY A 176 1.96 -1.20 27.09
N THR A 177 2.84 -1.82 26.30
CA THR A 177 3.35 -1.25 25.05
C THR A 177 2.82 -2.06 23.86
N VAL A 178 2.21 -1.37 22.91
CA VAL A 178 1.82 -1.94 21.61
C VAL A 178 2.81 -1.45 20.55
N THR A 179 3.49 -2.37 19.89
CA THR A 179 4.51 -2.05 18.89
C THR A 179 4.01 -2.39 17.50
N HIS A 180 3.98 -1.39 16.61
CA HIS A 180 3.81 -1.59 15.18
C HIS A 180 5.14 -1.45 14.45
N SER A 181 5.38 -2.29 13.46
CA SER A 181 6.55 -2.24 12.58
C SER A 181 6.13 -2.52 11.14
N VAL A 182 6.88 -2.02 10.17
CA VAL A 182 6.62 -2.22 8.74
C VAL A 182 7.88 -2.70 8.02
N ALA A 183 7.72 -3.59 7.04
CA ALA A 183 8.77 -4.07 6.16
C ALA A 183 8.25 -4.34 4.74
#